data_AF-A0AA86JFD7-F1
#
_entry.id   AF-A0AA86JFD7-F1
#
_cell.length_a   1.000
_cell.length_b   1.000
_cell.length_c   1.000
_cell.angle_alpha   90.00
_cell.angle_beta   90.00
_cell.angle_gamma   90.00
#
_symmetry.space_group_name_H-M   'P 1'
#
loop_
_entity.id
_entity.type
_entity.pdbx_description
1 polymer ?
#
loop_
_entity_poly.entity_id
_entity_poly.type
_entity_poly.pdbx_seq_one_letter_code
_entity_poly.pdbx_strand_id
1 'polypeptide(L)' 'MFDKNGVKKLLSAKEFDLLYFLYLHKGQVFTKEQLYENVWGFDSIPINTSNLSSFIRKLRKKI' A
#
# COMPACT_ATOMS: atom_id res chain seq x y z
N MET A 1 -8.75 -9.50 5.54
CA MET A 1 -7.72 -9.59 6.60
C MET A 1 -8.36 -9.23 7.93
N PHE A 2 -7.95 -9.83 9.05
CA PHE A 2 -8.41 -9.40 10.38
C PHE A 2 -7.45 -8.34 10.92
N ASP A 3 -7.98 -7.27 11.53
CA ASP A 3 -7.16 -6.29 12.23
C ASP A 3 -6.68 -6.84 13.58
N LYS A 4 -5.89 -6.05 14.32
CA LYS A 4 -5.35 -6.42 15.63
C LYS A 4 -6.41 -6.73 16.70
N ASN A 5 -7.67 -6.37 16.45
CA ASN A 5 -8.80 -6.64 17.34
C ASN A 5 -9.64 -7.85 16.87
N GLY A 6 -9.18 -8.58 15.85
CA GLY A 6 -9.90 -9.70 15.27
C GLY A 6 -11.09 -9.29 14.40
N VAL A 7 -11.22 -8.01 14.01
CA VAL A 7 -12.31 -7.54 13.15
C VAL A 7 -11.93 -7.72 11.69
N LYS A 8 -12.81 -8.36 10.90
CA LYS A 8 -12.59 -8.56 9.47
C LYS A 8 -12.65 -7.21 8.74
N LYS A 9 -11.52 -6.79 8.16
CA LYS A 9 -11.41 -5.63 7.29
C LYS A 9 -11.32 -6.06 5.83
N LEU A 10 -12.14 -5.42 5.00
CA LEU A 10 -12.05 -5.53 3.55
C LEU A 10 -10.94 -4.59 3.07
N LEU A 11 -9.90 -5.17 2.47
CA LEU A 11 -8.88 -4.45 1.71
C LEU A 11 -9.22 -4.58 0.24
N SER A 12 -9.03 -3.51 -0.53
CA SER A 12 -8.97 -3.66 -1.99
C SER A 12 -7.72 -4.47 -2.36
N ALA A 13 -7.69 -5.03 -3.57
CA ALA A 13 -6.52 -5.76 -4.07
C ALA A 13 -5.24 -4.92 -3.92
N LYS A 14 -5.26 -3.64 -4.34
CA LYS A 14 -4.10 -2.75 -4.25
C LYS A 14 -3.71 -2.35 -2.82
N GLU A 15 -4.67 -2.23 -1.91
CA GLU A 15 -4.35 -2.03 -0.49
C GLU A 15 -3.64 -3.25 0.10
N PHE A 16 -4.06 -4.46 -0.30
CA PHE A 16 -3.42 -5.70 0.10
C PHE A 16 -2.02 -5.83 -0.50
N ASP A 17 -1.85 -5.58 -1.80
CA ASP A 17 -0.55 -5.63 -2.48
C ASP A 17 0.46 -4.67 -1.83
N LEU A 18 0.03 -3.43 -1.52
CA LEU A 18 0.87 -2.45 -0.83
C LEU A 18 1.27 -2.92 0.57
N LEU A 19 0.33 -3.47 1.34
CA LEU A 19 0.61 -3.99 2.67
C LEU A 19 1.57 -5.17 2.61
N TYR A 20 1.36 -6.09 1.66
CA TYR A 20 2.19 -7.26 1.46
C TYR A 20 3.62 -6.87 1.10
N PHE A 21 3.79 -5.90 0.17
CA PHE A 21 5.09 -5.35 -0.16
C PHE A 21 5.79 -4.75 1.06
N LEU A 22 5.11 -3.89 1.83
CA LEU A 22 5.69 -3.29 3.04
C LEU A 22 6.03 -4.33 4.12
N TYR A 23 5.25 -5.41 4.21
CA TYR A 23 5.50 -6.51 5.13
C TYR A 23 6.78 -7.29 4.77
N LEU A 24 6.97 -7.59 3.49
CA LEU A 24 8.18 -8.24 2.99
C LEU A 24 9.43 -7.37 3.19
N HIS A 25 9.28 -6.05 3.09
CA HIS A 25 10.37 -5.07 3.18
C HIS A 25 10.36 -4.27 4.49
N LYS A 26 10.04 -4.94 5.60
CA LYS A 26 9.88 -4.30 6.91
C LYS A 26 11.14 -3.54 7.34
N GLY A 27 10.99 -2.26 7.69
CA GLY A 27 12.07 -1.40 8.19
C GLY A 27 12.88 -0.70 7.09
N GLN A 28 12.59 -0.95 5.82
CA GLN A 28 13.20 -0.26 4.70
C GLN A 28 12.44 1.03 4.36
N VAL A 29 13.18 2.07 3.96
CA VAL A 29 12.62 3.35 3.52
C VAL A 29 12.51 3.36 2.00
N PHE A 30 11.34 3.72 1.48
CA PHE A 30 11.07 3.80 0.04
C PHE A 30 10.58 5.21 -0.33
N THR A 31 10.95 5.67 -1.53
CA THR A 31 10.33 6.85 -2.14
C THR A 31 8.91 6.52 -2.65
N LYS A 32 8.13 7.55 -2.98
CA LYS A 32 6.78 7.34 -3.53
C LYS A 32 6.83 6.62 -4.88
N GLU A 33 7.82 6.96 -5.70
CA GLU A 33 8.03 6.43 -7.03
C GLU A 33 8.38 4.94 -6.95
N GLN A 34 9.30 4.57 -6.04
CA GLN A 34 9.67 3.18 -5.79
C GLN A 34 8.46 2.35 -5.33
N LEU A 35 7.65 2.86 -4.40
CA LEU A 35 6.44 2.17 -3.96
C LEU A 35 5.42 2.01 -5.10
N TYR A 36 5.28 3.02 -5.95
CA TYR A 36 4.40 2.94 -7.11
C TYR A 36 4.84 1.86 -8.08
N GLU A 37 6.12 1.87 -8.45
CA GLU A 37 6.71 0.93 -9.39
C GLU A 37 6.56 -0.51 -8.90
N ASN A 38 6.87 -0.77 -7.63
CA ASN A 38 6.82 -2.12 -7.07
C ASN A 38 5.39 -2.67 -6.90
N VAL A 39 4.38 -1.81 -6.71
CA VAL A 39 2.99 -2.26 -6.41
C VAL A 39 2.05 -2.11 -7.62
N TRP A 40 2.29 -1.16 -8.51
CA TRP A 40 1.48 -0.92 -9.70
C TRP A 40 2.19 -1.18 -11.04
N GLY A 41 3.54 -1.23 -11.08
CA GLY A 41 4.33 -1.53 -12.28
C GLY A 41 4.82 -0.30 -13.05
N PHE A 42 5.83 -0.47 -13.92
CA PHE A 42 6.47 0.62 -14.67
C PHE A 42 5.54 1.36 -15.65
N ASP A 43 4.60 0.65 -16.30
CA ASP A 43 3.67 1.25 -17.26
C ASP A 43 2.57 2.09 -16.58
N SER A 44 2.53 2.07 -15.25
CA SER A 44 1.47 2.66 -14.45
C SER A 44 1.88 3.97 -13.79
N ILE A 45 3.08 4.52 -14.07
CA ILE A 45 3.50 5.82 -13.52
C ILE A 45 2.53 6.88 -14.03
N PRO A 46 1.56 7.33 -13.22
CA PRO A 46 0.74 8.44 -13.62
C PRO A 46 1.60 9.68 -13.41
N ILE A 47 1.42 10.71 -14.25
CA ILE A 47 1.90 12.08 -13.99
C ILE A 47 1.53 12.56 -12.56
N ASN A 48 0.56 11.91 -11.90
CA ASN A 48 0.19 12.12 -10.51
C ASN A 48 0.37 10.87 -9.63
N THR A 49 1.54 10.72 -8.99
CA THR A 49 1.78 9.83 -7.83
C THR A 49 0.99 10.24 -6.56
N SER A 50 0.03 11.15 -6.70
CA SER A 50 -0.72 11.76 -5.60
C SER A 50 -1.61 10.75 -4.86
N ASN A 51 -2.08 9.70 -5.54
CA ASN A 51 -3.03 8.73 -4.97
C ASN A 51 -2.40 7.78 -3.92
N LEU A 52 -1.09 7.53 -3.94
CA LEU A 52 -0.41 6.66 -2.96
C LEU A 52 -0.59 7.16 -1.52
N SER A 53 -0.55 8.48 -1.32
CA SER A 53 -0.77 9.07 0.00
C SER A 53 -2.16 8.72 0.56
N SER A 54 -3.18 8.67 -0.29
CA SER A 54 -4.55 8.27 0.05
C SER A 54 -4.62 6.78 0.38
N PHE A 55 -3.95 5.92 -0.41
CA PHE A 55 -3.87 4.48 -0.12
C PHE A 55 -3.18 4.20 1.23
N ILE A 56 -2.03 4.81 1.50
CA ILE A 56 -1.32 4.66 2.78
C ILE A 56 -2.21 5.14 3.94
N ARG A 57 -2.88 6.29 3.79
CA ARG A 57 -3.81 6.81 4.81
C ARG A 57 -4.97 5.84 5.06
N LYS A 58 -5.60 5.31 4.01
CA LYS A 58 -6.70 4.34 4.13
C LYS A 58 -6.22 3.05 4.79
N LEU A 59 -5.07 2.54 4.38
CA LEU A 59 -4.45 1.34 4.94
C LEU A 59 -4.21 1.49 6.45
N ARG A 60 -3.58 2.59 6.88
CA ARG A 60 -3.33 2.90 8.30
C ARG A 60 -4.61 3.00 9.15
N LYS A 61 -5.74 3.42 8.57
CA LYS A 61 -7.03 3.45 9.28
C LYS A 61 -7.66 2.07 9.44
N LYS A 62 -7.21 1.08 8.65
CA LYS A 62 -7.77 -0.27 8.65
C LYS A 62 -6.96 -1.26 9.50
N ILE A 63 -5.72 -0.94 9.88
CA ILE A 63 -4.82 -1.80 10.68
C ILE A 63 -4.70 -1.34 12.13
#